data_AF-A0A8S3YB01-F1
#
_entry.id   AF-A0A8S3YB01-F1
#
_cell.length_a   1.000
_cell.length_b   1.000
_cell.length_c   1.000
_cell.angle_alpha   90.00
_cell.angle_beta   90.00
_cell.angle_gamma   90.00
#
_symmetry.space_group_name_H-M   'P 1'
#
loop_
_entity.id
_entity.type
_entity.pdbx_description
1 polymer ?
#
loop_
_entity_poly.entity_id
_entity_poly.type
_entity_poly.pdbx_seq_one_letter_code
_entity_poly.pdbx_strand_id
1 'polypeptide(L)'
;MAQPDSENDAKVLENITEIMEGLSKELQELYTFRDLYFENNSLELAAEKNKYVEEKKNLLVEKFESIDVDTQVPFSLRAQFLYLKGRCYNISITYDARASQCLSKAVKLNPHLGDAWNELGECYWKNMNVKEAKASFEGALKHERNRLSLRCLSIILRQESGGKNRSEAASLILKSVELAKEAVSYDIKDGVSWTVLGNAYLCQFFTVAQDPATLKLCLSAYKQAWLDPIAKGQPDLYYNKGIALKYEENYNEALENFDYACRLDPPWQAPQTELTKLVQYLTATNDLVRTRGKLKNKRLAQMVQSLDKKMLGVYGPGNFHTFGSRRDVVLEYSRLDGLAEGANENKVVLGRVVGSIHNGNAVPFTFAIVDESMECVCVTVYNWADGRGAIIGDCVAIPEPNLQMHKLDSKLATYNFKSIRLNSPMLLLVNGKRVGRNQFACIRVSSTYEIH
;
A
#
# COMPACT_ATOMS: atom_id res chain seq x y z
N MET A 1 0.56 -7.34 73.94
CA MET A 1 -0.07 -6.29 73.11
C MET A 1 -0.32 -6.91 71.75
N ALA A 2 -1.59 -7.12 71.44
CA ALA A 2 -2.04 -7.75 70.22
C ALA A 2 -1.80 -6.84 69.01
N GLN A 3 -1.41 -7.43 67.88
CA GLN A 3 -1.54 -6.84 66.56
C GLN A 3 -3.03 -6.58 66.26
N PRO A 4 -3.39 -5.47 65.62
CA PRO A 4 -4.63 -5.39 64.88
C PRO A 4 -4.33 -5.79 63.43
N ASP A 5 -4.42 -7.09 63.15
CA ASP A 5 -4.83 -7.57 61.83
C ASP A 5 -6.36 -7.58 61.84
N SER A 6 -7.01 -6.59 61.24
CA SER A 6 -8.36 -6.75 60.70
C SER A 6 -8.79 -5.56 59.83
N GLU A 7 -9.42 -5.91 58.71
CA GLU A 7 -10.35 -5.09 57.91
C GLU A 7 -9.75 -4.22 56.79
N ASN A 8 -9.37 -4.90 55.70
CA ASN A 8 -9.78 -4.44 54.38
C ASN A 8 -10.22 -5.60 53.47
N ASP A 9 -10.97 -6.56 54.05
CA ASP A 9 -11.71 -7.58 53.27
C ASP A 9 -12.93 -6.90 52.65
N ALA A 10 -12.68 -6.02 51.69
CA ALA A 10 -13.70 -5.67 50.75
C ALA A 10 -14.11 -6.96 50.04
N LYS A 11 -15.40 -7.29 50.09
CA LYS A 11 -15.93 -8.58 49.64
C LYS A 11 -15.57 -8.83 48.18
N VAL A 12 -14.57 -9.68 47.97
CA VAL A 12 -14.27 -10.30 46.69
C VAL A 12 -15.56 -10.90 46.15
N LEU A 13 -15.87 -10.66 44.87
CA LEU A 13 -17.07 -11.22 44.26
C LEU A 13 -16.93 -12.75 44.17
N GLU A 14 -17.80 -13.48 44.86
CA GLU A 14 -17.74 -14.96 44.93
C GLU A 14 -17.81 -15.62 43.54
N ASN A 15 -18.54 -15.01 42.59
CA ASN A 15 -18.71 -15.50 41.22
C ASN A 15 -17.84 -14.73 40.18
N ILE A 16 -16.75 -14.08 40.62
CA ILE A 16 -15.94 -13.22 39.74
C ILE A 16 -15.40 -13.94 38.50
N THR A 17 -15.04 -15.22 38.62
CA THR A 17 -14.53 -16.02 37.50
C THR A 17 -15.59 -16.17 36.41
N GLU A 18 -16.83 -16.51 36.77
CA GLU A 18 -17.95 -16.63 35.83
C GLU A 18 -18.29 -15.29 35.17
N ILE A 19 -18.25 -14.20 35.96
CA ILE A 19 -18.46 -12.84 35.45
C ILE A 19 -17.37 -12.49 34.43
N MET A 20 -16.10 -12.78 34.72
CA MET A 20 -14.98 -12.53 33.82
C MET A 20 -15.07 -13.34 32.52
N GLU A 21 -15.50 -14.60 32.59
CA GLU A 21 -15.76 -15.43 31.41
C GLU A 21 -16.89 -14.84 30.55
N GLY A 22 -17.99 -14.41 31.18
CA GLY A 22 -19.08 -13.71 30.49
C GLY A 22 -18.61 -12.42 29.80
N LEU A 23 -17.88 -11.56 30.51
CA LEU A 23 -17.30 -10.33 29.96
C LEU A 23 -16.32 -10.61 28.82
N SER A 24 -15.49 -11.64 28.95
CA SER A 24 -14.56 -12.06 27.90
C SER A 24 -15.29 -12.52 26.64
N LYS A 25 -16.40 -13.25 26.80
CA LYS A 25 -17.23 -13.70 25.67
C LYS A 25 -17.92 -12.53 24.97
N GLU A 26 -18.56 -11.64 25.73
CA GLU A 26 -19.18 -10.43 25.19
C GLU A 26 -18.16 -9.54 24.47
N LEU A 27 -16.95 -9.41 25.02
CA LEU A 27 -15.85 -8.69 24.38
C LEU A 27 -15.44 -9.35 23.06
N GLN A 28 -15.33 -10.69 23.04
CA GLN A 28 -15.00 -11.42 21.81
C GLN A 28 -16.09 -11.26 20.74
N GLU A 29 -17.37 -11.28 21.12
CA GLU A 29 -18.51 -11.02 20.23
C GLU A 29 -18.47 -9.59 19.68
N LEU A 30 -18.09 -8.61 20.50
CA LEU A 30 -17.92 -7.23 20.08
C LEU A 30 -16.78 -7.06 19.05
N TYR A 31 -15.61 -7.68 19.27
CA TYR A 31 -14.52 -7.69 18.29
C TYR A 31 -14.94 -8.40 17.00
N THR A 32 -15.63 -9.54 17.11
CA THR A 32 -16.13 -10.29 15.94
C THR A 32 -17.13 -9.44 15.14
N PHE A 33 -18.00 -8.70 15.82
CA PHE A 33 -18.92 -7.75 15.18
C PHE A 33 -18.19 -6.63 14.44
N ARG A 34 -17.12 -6.07 15.02
CA ARG A 34 -16.29 -5.04 14.37
C ARG A 34 -15.55 -5.59 13.15
N ASP A 35 -14.90 -6.74 13.31
CA ASP A 35 -14.00 -7.32 12.32
C ASP A 35 -14.76 -7.91 11.13
N LEU A 36 -15.93 -8.52 11.37
CA LEU A 36 -16.81 -9.10 10.36
C LEU A 36 -18.01 -8.21 10.04
N TYR A 37 -17.92 -6.91 10.28
CA TYR A 37 -19.03 -5.97 10.11
C TYR A 37 -19.64 -6.05 8.71
N PHE A 38 -18.80 -6.08 7.67
CA PHE A 38 -19.22 -6.08 6.27
C PHE A 38 -19.66 -7.45 5.71
N GLU A 39 -19.52 -8.53 6.48
CA GLU A 39 -20.13 -9.81 6.12
C GLU A 39 -21.61 -9.85 6.50
N ASN A 40 -22.03 -9.00 7.45
CA ASN A 40 -23.39 -8.96 7.99
C ASN A 40 -24.13 -7.65 7.68
N ASN A 41 -23.45 -6.63 7.16
CA ASN A 41 -24.01 -5.31 6.86
C ASN A 41 -23.59 -4.85 5.45
N SER A 42 -24.44 -4.08 4.79
CA SER A 42 -24.12 -3.52 3.47
C SER A 42 -23.05 -2.43 3.56
N LEU A 43 -22.34 -2.19 2.46
CA LEU A 43 -21.36 -1.10 2.35
C LEU A 43 -22.00 0.30 2.49
N GLU A 44 -23.32 0.42 2.31
CA GLU A 44 -24.05 1.68 2.53
C GLU A 44 -24.04 2.10 4.01
N LEU A 45 -23.87 1.14 4.93
CA LEU A 45 -23.78 1.37 6.36
C LEU A 45 -22.33 1.59 6.85
N ALA A 46 -21.35 1.68 5.96
CA ALA A 46 -19.94 1.82 6.32
C ALA A 46 -19.66 3.03 7.25
N ALA A 47 -20.32 4.16 7.00
CA ALA A 47 -20.18 5.36 7.84
C ALA A 47 -20.70 5.18 9.27
N GLU A 48 -21.66 4.26 9.48
CA GLU A 48 -22.26 3.99 10.80
C GLU A 48 -21.51 2.89 11.57
N LYS A 49 -20.58 2.16 10.94
CA LYS A 49 -19.82 1.06 11.57
C LYS A 49 -19.23 1.47 12.92
N ASN A 50 -18.47 2.57 12.93
CA ASN A 50 -17.77 3.03 14.12
C ASN A 50 -18.75 3.42 15.23
N LYS A 51 -19.86 4.05 14.88
CA LYS A 51 -20.92 4.41 15.84
C LYS A 51 -21.53 3.17 16.49
N TYR A 52 -21.89 2.15 15.72
CA TYR A 52 -22.45 0.91 16.30
C TYR A 52 -21.44 0.14 17.17
N VAL A 53 -20.16 0.20 16.81
CA VAL A 53 -19.08 -0.37 17.64
C VAL A 53 -18.98 0.40 18.97
N GLU A 54 -19.03 1.73 18.95
CA GLU A 54 -19.04 2.56 20.18
C GLU A 54 -20.28 2.31 21.05
N GLU A 55 -21.47 2.22 20.47
CA GLU A 55 -22.70 1.96 21.22
C GLU A 55 -22.61 0.63 21.99
N LYS A 56 -22.13 -0.43 21.33
CA LYS A 56 -21.91 -1.73 21.99
C LYS A 56 -20.75 -1.71 22.99
N LYS A 57 -19.67 -0.99 22.67
CA LYS A 57 -18.54 -0.78 23.58
C LYS A 57 -19.00 -0.14 24.89
N ASN A 58 -19.80 0.92 24.83
CA ASN A 58 -20.23 1.66 26.02
C ASN A 58 -21.01 0.78 27.00
N LEU A 59 -21.89 -0.10 26.51
CA LEU A 59 -22.61 -1.07 27.35
C LEU A 59 -21.65 -2.02 28.09
N LEU A 60 -20.60 -2.47 27.42
CA LEU A 60 -19.62 -3.38 28.01
C LEU A 60 -18.67 -2.64 28.97
N VAL A 61 -18.32 -1.39 28.66
CA VAL A 61 -17.54 -0.50 29.53
C VAL A 61 -18.27 -0.29 30.86
N GLU A 62 -19.58 -0.02 30.85
CA GLU A 62 -20.37 0.13 32.07
C GLU A 62 -20.28 -1.11 32.98
N LYS A 63 -20.34 -2.32 32.39
CA LYS A 63 -20.17 -3.58 33.13
C LYS A 63 -18.75 -3.69 33.73
N PHE A 64 -17.70 -3.38 32.96
CA PHE A 64 -16.32 -3.38 33.46
C PHE A 64 -16.05 -2.30 34.52
N GLU A 65 -16.74 -1.16 34.47
CA GLU A 65 -16.61 -0.05 35.42
C GLU A 65 -17.42 -0.29 36.71
N SER A 66 -18.46 -1.13 36.65
CA SER A 66 -19.23 -1.55 37.84
C SER A 66 -18.42 -2.42 38.83
N ILE A 67 -17.29 -2.99 38.37
CA ILE A 67 -16.44 -3.87 39.16
C ILE A 67 -15.18 -3.11 39.60
N ASP A 68 -14.99 -3.00 40.91
CA ASP A 68 -13.77 -2.43 41.49
C ASP A 68 -12.67 -3.49 41.53
N VAL A 69 -11.63 -3.29 40.71
CA VAL A 69 -10.52 -4.24 40.55
C VAL A 69 -9.68 -4.43 41.83
N ASP A 70 -9.56 -3.40 42.66
CA ASP A 70 -8.67 -3.42 43.82
C ASP A 70 -9.35 -4.05 45.04
N THR A 71 -10.68 -4.08 45.06
CA THR A 71 -11.46 -4.65 46.16
C THR A 71 -12.21 -5.93 45.79
N GLN A 72 -12.76 -6.03 44.59
CA GLN A 72 -13.69 -7.12 44.22
C GLN A 72 -13.03 -8.24 43.40
N VAL A 73 -11.83 -8.01 42.84
CA VAL A 73 -11.10 -8.99 42.02
C VAL A 73 -9.91 -9.57 42.81
N PRO A 74 -9.78 -10.91 42.92
CA PRO A 74 -8.64 -11.56 43.55
C PRO A 74 -7.33 -11.16 42.86
N PHE A 75 -6.25 -10.97 43.62
CA PHE A 75 -4.95 -10.54 43.10
C PHE A 75 -4.47 -11.39 41.90
N SER A 76 -4.67 -12.71 41.95
CA SER A 76 -4.31 -13.65 40.89
C SER A 76 -5.03 -13.40 39.55
N LEU A 77 -6.22 -12.81 39.57
CA LEU A 77 -7.04 -12.54 38.38
C LEU A 77 -6.97 -11.08 37.92
N ARG A 78 -6.41 -10.17 38.72
CA ARG A 78 -6.37 -8.72 38.41
C ARG A 78 -5.68 -8.42 37.08
N ALA A 79 -4.58 -9.10 36.78
CA ALA A 79 -3.87 -8.89 35.51
C ALA A 79 -4.76 -9.21 34.30
N GLN A 80 -5.46 -10.35 34.35
CA GLN A 80 -6.38 -10.76 33.29
C GLN A 80 -7.59 -9.83 33.19
N PHE A 81 -8.17 -9.43 34.32
CA PHE A 81 -9.30 -8.49 34.35
C PHE A 81 -8.92 -7.13 33.75
N LEU A 82 -7.78 -6.57 34.15
CA LEU A 82 -7.27 -5.31 33.63
C LEU A 82 -6.93 -5.38 32.14
N TYR A 83 -6.43 -6.53 31.67
CA TYR A 83 -6.25 -6.78 30.25
C TYR A 83 -7.57 -6.72 29.49
N LEU A 84 -8.59 -7.46 29.92
CA LEU A 84 -9.91 -7.47 29.27
C LEU A 84 -10.57 -6.09 29.26
N LYS A 85 -10.50 -5.38 30.39
CA LYS A 85 -11.00 -4.01 30.52
C LYS A 85 -10.24 -3.03 29.61
N GLY A 86 -8.92 -3.13 29.59
CA GLY A 86 -8.06 -2.33 28.73
C GLY A 86 -8.33 -2.57 27.24
N ARG A 87 -8.51 -3.83 26.85
CA ARG A 87 -8.88 -4.26 25.50
C ARG A 87 -10.27 -3.73 25.10
N CYS A 88 -11.25 -3.74 26.02
CA CYS A 88 -12.55 -3.12 25.79
C CYS A 88 -12.44 -1.62 25.49
N TYR A 89 -11.64 -0.87 26.25
CA TYR A 89 -11.38 0.54 25.95
C TYR A 89 -10.67 0.74 24.60
N ASN A 90 -9.78 -0.19 24.22
CA ASN A 90 -8.94 -0.11 23.03
C ASN A 90 -9.64 -0.50 21.72
N ILE A 91 -10.90 -0.95 21.73
CA ILE A 91 -11.54 -1.43 20.49
C ILE A 91 -11.74 -0.34 19.44
N SER A 92 -11.95 0.90 19.89
CA SER A 92 -12.14 2.08 19.05
C SER A 92 -10.90 2.42 18.25
N ILE A 93 -11.07 3.04 17.08
CA ILE A 93 -9.94 3.53 16.26
C ILE A 93 -9.21 4.67 16.99
N THR A 94 -9.94 5.47 17.77
CA THR A 94 -9.39 6.58 18.54
C THR A 94 -8.67 6.10 19.81
N TYR A 95 -7.61 6.83 20.19
CA TYR A 95 -6.88 6.55 21.42
C TYR A 95 -7.74 6.84 22.67
N ASP A 96 -7.76 5.86 23.59
CA ASP A 96 -8.36 6.00 24.93
C ASP A 96 -7.27 5.82 25.99
N ALA A 97 -7.01 6.86 26.80
CA ALA A 97 -6.00 6.82 27.84
C ALA A 97 -6.29 5.75 28.91
N ARG A 98 -7.57 5.44 29.17
CA ARG A 98 -7.97 4.40 30.14
C ARG A 98 -7.48 3.02 29.71
N ALA A 99 -7.42 2.74 28.40
CA ALA A 99 -6.85 1.50 27.86
C ALA A 99 -5.38 1.37 28.28
N SER A 100 -4.57 2.38 27.97
CA SER A 100 -3.13 2.35 28.28
C SER A 100 -2.85 2.20 29.78
N GLN A 101 -3.66 2.83 30.65
CA GLN A 101 -3.53 2.70 32.10
C GLN A 101 -3.83 1.28 32.59
N CYS A 102 -4.93 0.67 32.11
CA CYS A 102 -5.29 -0.70 32.48
C CYS A 102 -4.25 -1.71 31.97
N LEU A 103 -3.87 -1.59 30.69
CA LEU A 103 -2.93 -2.50 30.04
C LEU A 103 -1.51 -2.39 30.64
N SER A 104 -1.06 -1.17 30.96
CA SER A 104 0.24 -0.97 31.64
C SER A 104 0.26 -1.59 33.04
N LYS A 105 -0.87 -1.57 33.77
CA LYS A 105 -0.97 -2.28 35.06
C LYS A 105 -1.02 -3.80 34.85
N ALA A 106 -1.75 -4.29 33.84
CA ALA A 106 -1.84 -5.72 33.53
C ALA A 106 -0.46 -6.35 33.27
N VAL A 107 0.37 -5.74 32.41
CA VAL A 107 1.72 -6.25 32.10
C VAL A 107 2.69 -6.12 33.28
N LYS A 108 2.46 -5.19 34.22
CA LYS A 108 3.27 -5.09 35.45
C LYS A 108 2.92 -6.20 36.45
N LEU A 109 1.64 -6.53 36.57
CA LEU A 109 1.16 -7.60 37.45
C LEU A 109 1.50 -8.99 36.88
N ASN A 110 1.42 -9.16 35.57
CA ASN A 110 1.82 -10.38 34.88
C ASN A 110 2.60 -10.06 33.60
N PRO A 111 3.94 -10.00 33.66
CA PRO A 111 4.79 -9.75 32.49
C PRO A 111 4.68 -10.82 31.39
N HIS A 112 4.25 -12.04 31.72
CA HIS A 112 4.12 -13.14 30.76
C HIS A 112 2.82 -13.09 29.94
N LEU A 113 1.92 -12.13 30.21
CA LEU A 113 0.66 -11.98 29.48
C LEU A 113 0.90 -11.30 28.12
N GLY A 114 1.26 -12.10 27.11
CA GLY A 114 1.61 -11.64 25.76
C GLY A 114 0.51 -10.81 25.08
N ASP A 115 -0.75 -11.19 25.26
CA ASP A 115 -1.89 -10.44 24.71
C ASP A 115 -2.04 -9.04 25.30
N ALA A 116 -1.71 -8.85 26.59
CA ALA A 116 -1.73 -7.54 27.20
C ALA A 116 -0.62 -6.63 26.65
N TRP A 117 0.56 -7.18 26.34
CA TRP A 117 1.61 -6.45 25.65
C TRP A 117 1.22 -6.07 24.23
N ASN A 118 0.56 -6.98 23.51
CA ASN A 118 0.03 -6.72 22.16
C ASN A 118 -0.97 -5.56 22.17
N GLU A 119 -2.00 -5.64 23.01
CA GLU A 119 -3.01 -4.59 23.14
C GLU A 119 -2.40 -3.26 23.62
N LEU A 120 -1.42 -3.30 24.54
CA LEU A 120 -0.69 -2.11 24.96
C LEU A 120 0.07 -1.47 23.79
N GLY A 121 0.69 -2.29 22.94
CA GLY A 121 1.36 -1.85 21.73
C GLY A 121 0.43 -1.15 20.74
N GLU A 122 -0.74 -1.75 20.46
CA GLU A 122 -1.77 -1.12 19.61
C GLU A 122 -2.30 0.18 20.21
N CYS A 123 -2.47 0.23 21.54
CA CYS A 123 -2.90 1.44 22.24
C CYS A 123 -1.87 2.58 22.09
N TYR A 124 -0.58 2.29 22.25
CA TYR A 124 0.47 3.29 22.01
C TYR A 124 0.56 3.72 20.55
N TRP A 125 0.30 2.80 19.61
CA TRP A 125 0.25 3.11 18.20
C TRP A 125 -0.86 4.11 17.88
N LYS A 126 -2.07 3.93 18.43
CA LYS A 126 -3.19 4.88 18.29
C LYS A 126 -2.86 6.25 18.89
N ASN A 127 -2.01 6.30 19.91
CA ASN A 127 -1.47 7.54 20.48
C ASN A 127 -0.29 8.13 19.68
N MET A 128 0.00 7.61 18.48
CA MET A 128 1.16 7.99 17.65
C MET A 128 2.52 7.77 18.35
N ASN A 129 2.54 7.02 19.45
CA ASN A 129 3.75 6.73 20.21
C ASN A 129 4.42 5.44 19.72
N VAL A 130 5.00 5.53 18.51
CA VAL A 130 5.57 4.38 17.78
C VAL A 130 6.71 3.70 18.56
N LYS A 131 7.49 4.45 19.33
CA LYS A 131 8.61 3.92 20.13
C LYS A 131 8.11 2.98 21.21
N GLU A 132 7.14 3.41 21.99
CA GLU A 132 6.55 2.62 23.07
C GLU A 132 5.71 1.46 22.52
N ALA A 133 5.02 1.67 21.38
CA ALA A 133 4.36 0.59 20.67
C ALA A 133 5.33 -0.53 20.29
N LYS A 134 6.47 -0.18 19.68
CA LYS A 134 7.54 -1.12 19.32
C LYS A 134 8.08 -1.85 20.54
N ALA A 135 8.37 -1.14 21.63
CA ALA A 135 8.86 -1.74 22.86
C ALA A 135 7.86 -2.75 23.45
N SER A 136 6.56 -2.47 23.38
CA SER A 136 5.51 -3.40 23.83
C SER A 136 5.45 -4.66 22.97
N PHE A 137 5.48 -4.55 21.64
CA PHE A 137 5.50 -5.73 20.76
C PHE A 137 6.79 -6.55 20.91
N GLU A 138 7.94 -5.91 21.06
CA GLU A 138 9.20 -6.61 21.39
C GLU A 138 9.13 -7.28 22.77
N GLY A 139 8.45 -6.65 23.74
CA GLY A 139 8.15 -7.23 25.05
C GLY A 139 7.33 -8.51 24.96
N ALA A 140 6.23 -8.50 24.18
CA ALA A 140 5.43 -9.70 23.93
C ALA A 140 6.28 -10.84 23.35
N LEU A 141 7.09 -10.54 22.33
CA LEU A 141 7.92 -11.55 21.63
C LEU A 141 9.07 -12.13 22.48
N LYS A 142 9.46 -11.48 23.59
CA LYS A 142 10.42 -12.05 24.55
C LYS A 142 9.82 -13.21 25.34
N HIS A 143 8.51 -13.18 25.57
CA HIS A 143 7.80 -14.20 26.32
C HIS A 143 7.20 -15.26 25.40
N GLU A 144 6.47 -14.82 24.36
CA GLU A 144 5.85 -15.71 23.39
C GLU A 144 5.87 -15.09 21.99
N ARG A 145 6.44 -15.85 21.06
CA ARG A 145 6.46 -15.47 19.65
C ARG A 145 5.05 -15.61 19.08
N ASN A 146 4.46 -14.49 18.65
CA ASN A 146 3.06 -14.44 18.25
C ASN A 146 2.85 -13.60 16.98
N ARG A 147 1.79 -13.94 16.24
CA ARG A 147 1.44 -13.36 14.94
C ARG A 147 1.22 -11.84 14.99
N LEU A 148 0.50 -11.34 16.00
CA LEU A 148 0.12 -9.93 16.08
C LEU A 148 1.36 -9.04 16.21
N SER A 149 2.22 -9.32 17.17
CA SER A 149 3.48 -8.59 17.36
C SER A 149 4.37 -8.62 16.12
N LEU A 150 4.47 -9.76 15.43
CA LEU A 150 5.24 -9.88 14.18
C LEU A 150 4.71 -8.95 13.09
N ARG A 151 3.39 -8.91 12.89
CA ARG A 151 2.74 -8.00 11.94
C ARG A 151 3.02 -6.55 12.29
N CYS A 152 2.81 -6.16 13.54
CA CYS A 152 2.98 -4.77 13.97
C CYS A 152 4.44 -4.30 13.87
N LEU A 153 5.41 -5.14 14.25
CA LEU A 153 6.83 -4.83 14.06
C LEU A 153 7.19 -4.74 12.57
N SER A 154 6.63 -5.61 11.71
CA SER A 154 6.81 -5.48 10.27
C SER A 154 6.34 -4.10 9.78
N ILE A 155 5.17 -3.61 10.22
CA ILE A 155 4.64 -2.29 9.87
C ILE A 155 5.55 -1.16 10.38
N ILE A 156 5.95 -1.20 11.66
CA ILE A 156 6.85 -0.22 12.29
C ILE A 156 8.14 -0.05 11.49
N LEU A 157 8.79 -1.16 11.11
CA LEU A 157 10.06 -1.11 10.39
C LEU A 157 9.93 -0.42 9.02
N ARG A 158 8.77 -0.53 8.34
CA ARG A 158 8.54 0.18 7.08
C ARG A 158 8.40 1.67 7.31
N GLN A 159 7.74 2.10 8.38
CA GLN A 159 7.64 3.52 8.72
C GLN A 159 8.99 4.11 9.12
N GLU A 160 9.77 3.41 9.93
CA GLU A 160 11.11 3.84 10.36
C GLU A 160 12.08 4.02 9.19
N SER A 161 11.88 3.33 8.07
CA SER A 161 12.71 3.48 6.87
C SER A 161 12.58 4.84 6.17
N GLY A 162 11.47 5.58 6.37
CA GLY A 162 11.14 6.79 5.63
C GLY A 162 12.12 7.96 5.78
N GLY A 163 12.93 7.97 6.84
CA GLY A 163 13.95 8.99 7.12
C GLY A 163 15.40 8.50 7.02
N LYS A 164 15.64 7.27 6.56
CA LYS A 164 16.97 6.65 6.57
C LYS A 164 17.68 6.78 5.22
N ASN A 165 19.01 6.60 5.25
CA ASN A 165 19.75 6.43 4.00
C ASN A 165 19.33 5.12 3.31
N ARG A 166 19.64 4.97 2.02
CA ARG A 166 19.14 3.86 1.21
C ARG A 166 19.55 2.48 1.74
N SER A 167 20.76 2.33 2.27
CA SER A 167 21.26 1.04 2.76
C SER A 167 20.54 0.62 4.05
N GLU A 168 20.38 1.56 4.99
CA GLU A 168 19.65 1.32 6.24
C GLU A 168 18.17 1.06 5.97
N ALA A 169 17.55 1.87 5.09
CA ALA A 169 16.17 1.67 4.68
C ALA A 169 15.98 0.27 4.05
N ALA A 170 16.87 -0.15 3.16
CA ALA A 170 16.81 -1.47 2.55
C ALA A 170 16.90 -2.59 3.60
N SER A 171 17.80 -2.49 4.58
CA SER A 171 17.93 -3.48 5.65
C SER A 171 16.66 -3.57 6.51
N LEU A 172 16.06 -2.43 6.88
CA LEU A 172 14.81 -2.39 7.65
C LEU A 172 13.65 -3.03 6.86
N ILE A 173 13.56 -2.74 5.56
CA ILE A 173 12.51 -3.31 4.70
C ILE A 173 12.69 -4.83 4.52
N LEU A 174 13.91 -5.32 4.34
CA LEU A 174 14.15 -6.77 4.26
C LEU A 174 13.75 -7.48 5.57
N LYS A 175 14.10 -6.90 6.72
CA LYS A 175 13.65 -7.41 8.03
C LYS A 175 12.12 -7.33 8.20
N SER A 176 11.48 -6.28 7.68
CA SER A 176 10.02 -6.17 7.66
C SER A 176 9.35 -7.31 6.88
N VAL A 177 9.93 -7.70 5.74
CA VAL A 177 9.46 -8.84 4.93
C VAL A 177 9.65 -10.16 5.68
N GLU A 178 10.77 -10.36 6.37
CA GLU A 178 11.02 -11.56 7.20
C GLU A 178 9.96 -11.71 8.29
N LEU A 179 9.69 -10.65 9.06
CA LEU A 179 8.68 -10.67 10.12
C LEU A 179 7.27 -10.91 9.57
N ALA A 180 6.93 -10.33 8.41
CA ALA A 180 5.63 -10.55 7.78
C ALA A 180 5.46 -12.00 7.27
N LYS A 181 6.51 -12.59 6.70
CA LYS A 181 6.51 -14.00 6.30
C LYS A 181 6.36 -14.92 7.51
N GLU A 182 7.05 -14.60 8.59
CA GLU A 182 6.93 -15.34 9.85
C GLU A 182 5.49 -15.26 10.37
N ALA A 183 4.87 -14.06 10.39
CA ALA A 183 3.47 -13.90 10.80
C ALA A 183 2.50 -14.78 9.98
N VAL A 184 2.66 -14.83 8.65
CA VAL A 184 1.87 -15.70 7.77
C VAL A 184 2.08 -17.19 8.10
N SER A 185 3.29 -17.59 8.50
CA SER A 185 3.57 -19.00 8.82
C SER A 185 2.84 -19.52 10.06
N TYR A 186 2.44 -18.63 10.98
CA TYR A 186 1.61 -19.00 12.14
C TYR A 186 0.17 -19.34 11.75
N ASP A 187 -0.37 -18.66 10.73
CA ASP A 187 -1.70 -18.92 10.20
C ASP A 187 -1.80 -18.47 8.75
N ILE A 188 -1.73 -19.44 7.85
CA ILE A 188 -1.80 -19.17 6.40
C ILE A 188 -3.18 -18.68 5.95
N LYS A 189 -4.21 -18.73 6.81
CA LYS A 189 -5.55 -18.23 6.52
C LYS A 189 -5.78 -16.81 7.05
N ASP A 190 -4.86 -16.26 7.85
CA ASP A 190 -4.96 -14.87 8.33
C ASP A 190 -4.68 -13.89 7.20
N GLY A 191 -5.73 -13.29 6.67
CA GLY A 191 -5.61 -12.34 5.57
C GLY A 191 -4.92 -11.06 6.00
N VAL A 192 -5.00 -10.67 7.28
CA VAL A 192 -4.30 -9.47 7.78
C VAL A 192 -2.79 -9.67 7.71
N SER A 193 -2.28 -10.87 8.07
CA SER A 193 -0.86 -11.22 7.86
C SER A 193 -0.47 -11.14 6.39
N TRP A 194 -1.32 -11.65 5.48
CA TRP A 194 -1.09 -11.55 4.04
C TRP A 194 -1.10 -10.10 3.52
N THR A 195 -1.98 -9.23 4.03
CA THR A 195 -2.00 -7.79 3.72
C THR A 195 -0.68 -7.15 4.14
N VAL A 196 -0.22 -7.43 5.37
CA VAL A 196 1.05 -6.90 5.89
C VAL A 196 2.24 -7.40 5.06
N LEU A 197 2.23 -8.66 4.61
CA LEU A 197 3.25 -9.20 3.71
C LEU A 197 3.21 -8.55 2.32
N GLY A 198 2.02 -8.31 1.75
CA GLY A 198 1.85 -7.56 0.51
C GLY A 198 2.45 -6.15 0.62
N ASN A 199 2.12 -5.44 1.70
CA ASN A 199 2.67 -4.12 2.00
C ASN A 199 4.20 -4.15 2.16
N ALA A 200 4.76 -5.19 2.76
CA ALA A 200 6.20 -5.36 2.88
C ALA A 200 6.89 -5.60 1.53
N TYR A 201 6.32 -6.43 0.66
CA TYR A 201 6.82 -6.59 -0.70
C TYR A 201 6.69 -5.32 -1.54
N LEU A 202 5.62 -4.54 -1.36
CA LEU A 202 5.46 -3.25 -2.03
C LEU A 202 6.60 -2.30 -1.65
N CYS A 203 6.88 -2.16 -0.35
CA CYS A 203 7.99 -1.34 0.12
C CYS A 203 9.35 -1.90 -0.33
N GLN A 204 9.53 -3.23 -0.38
CA GLN A 204 10.74 -3.86 -0.90
C GLN A 204 10.98 -3.49 -2.36
N PHE A 205 9.95 -3.55 -3.19
CA PHE A 205 10.01 -3.20 -4.60
C PHE A 205 10.49 -1.74 -4.80
N PHE A 206 9.93 -0.79 -4.05
CA PHE A 206 10.30 0.62 -4.21
C PHE A 206 11.61 1.02 -3.53
N THR A 207 11.96 0.40 -2.41
CA THR A 207 13.12 0.82 -1.59
C THR A 207 14.40 0.06 -1.94
N VAL A 208 14.29 -1.25 -2.15
CA VAL A 208 15.44 -2.14 -2.37
C VAL A 208 15.76 -2.18 -3.86
N ALA A 209 14.89 -2.84 -4.63
CA ALA A 209 15.04 -3.01 -6.07
C ALA A 209 13.67 -3.25 -6.71
N GLN A 210 13.43 -2.59 -7.84
CA GLN A 210 12.20 -2.71 -8.62
C GLN A 210 12.21 -4.01 -9.47
N ASP A 211 12.38 -5.15 -8.80
CA ASP A 211 12.31 -6.47 -9.41
C ASP A 211 10.84 -6.87 -9.68
N PRO A 212 10.45 -7.14 -10.94
CA PRO A 212 9.09 -7.57 -11.26
C PRO A 212 8.62 -8.81 -10.48
N ALA A 213 9.52 -9.71 -10.08
CA ALA A 213 9.12 -10.87 -9.27
C ALA A 213 8.63 -10.46 -7.87
N THR A 214 9.24 -9.44 -7.26
CA THR A 214 8.81 -8.91 -5.96
C THR A 214 7.41 -8.29 -6.04
N LEU A 215 7.11 -7.57 -7.12
CA LEU A 215 5.79 -6.98 -7.32
C LEU A 215 4.71 -8.04 -7.59
N LYS A 216 5.06 -9.13 -8.30
CA LYS A 216 4.18 -10.30 -8.42
C LYS A 216 3.87 -10.95 -7.07
N LEU A 217 4.88 -11.08 -6.20
CA LEU A 217 4.68 -11.57 -4.83
C LEU A 217 3.75 -10.64 -4.03
N CYS A 218 3.91 -9.32 -4.16
CA CYS A 218 3.02 -8.33 -3.56
C CYS A 218 1.56 -8.54 -3.98
N LEU A 219 1.27 -8.60 -5.27
CA LEU A 219 -0.10 -8.80 -5.78
C LEU A 219 -0.66 -10.18 -5.41
N SER A 220 0.18 -11.21 -5.37
CA SER A 220 -0.19 -12.54 -4.91
C SER A 220 -0.58 -12.56 -3.43
N ALA A 221 0.16 -11.85 -2.58
CA ALA A 221 -0.14 -11.71 -1.16
C ALA A 221 -1.50 -11.02 -0.94
N TYR A 222 -1.79 -9.92 -1.65
CA TYR A 222 -3.11 -9.29 -1.57
C TYR A 222 -4.25 -10.19 -2.07
N LYS A 223 -3.99 -11.04 -3.08
CA LYS A 223 -4.96 -12.02 -3.54
C LYS A 223 -5.26 -13.08 -2.48
N GLN A 224 -4.25 -13.52 -1.71
CA GLN A 224 -4.45 -14.42 -0.57
C GLN A 224 -5.19 -13.72 0.56
N ALA A 225 -4.84 -12.47 0.88
CA ALA A 225 -5.50 -11.68 1.90
C ALA A 225 -7.01 -11.56 1.68
N TRP A 226 -7.42 -11.36 0.42
CA TRP A 226 -8.82 -11.22 0.04
C TRP A 226 -9.70 -12.45 0.33
N LEU A 227 -9.11 -13.64 0.54
CA LEU A 227 -9.84 -14.85 0.89
C LEU A 227 -10.34 -14.87 2.34
N ASP A 228 -9.76 -14.03 3.21
CA ASP A 228 -10.18 -13.86 4.60
C ASP A 228 -11.24 -12.75 4.70
N PRO A 229 -12.43 -13.05 5.26
CA PRO A 229 -13.49 -12.06 5.46
C PRO A 229 -13.05 -10.84 6.27
N ILE A 230 -12.14 -10.99 7.25
CA ILE A 230 -11.65 -9.86 8.06
C ILE A 230 -10.85 -8.90 7.18
N ALA A 231 -9.83 -9.41 6.48
CA ALA A 231 -8.99 -8.59 5.61
C ALA A 231 -9.76 -7.99 4.43
N LYS A 232 -10.74 -8.71 3.88
CA LYS A 232 -11.68 -8.22 2.85
C LYS A 232 -12.52 -7.03 3.34
N GLY A 233 -12.75 -6.91 4.64
CA GLY A 233 -13.43 -5.76 5.26
C GLY A 233 -12.50 -4.57 5.54
N GLN A 234 -11.20 -4.65 5.25
CA GLN A 234 -10.23 -3.60 5.55
C GLN A 234 -9.96 -2.73 4.30
N PRO A 235 -10.17 -1.39 4.36
CA PRO A 235 -10.01 -0.50 3.21
C PRO A 235 -8.54 -0.37 2.74
N ASP A 236 -7.57 -0.50 3.65
CA ASP A 236 -6.14 -0.36 3.37
C ASP A 236 -5.60 -1.46 2.43
N LEU A 237 -6.17 -2.67 2.47
CA LEU A 237 -5.89 -3.75 1.52
C LEU A 237 -6.10 -3.28 0.08
N TYR A 238 -7.28 -2.69 -0.18
CA TYR A 238 -7.66 -2.23 -1.52
C TYR A 238 -6.87 -1.00 -1.93
N TYR A 239 -6.67 -0.04 -1.02
CA TYR A 239 -5.85 1.13 -1.30
C TYR A 239 -4.43 0.75 -1.72
N ASN A 240 -3.73 -0.09 -0.92
CA ASN A 240 -2.35 -0.48 -1.21
C ASN A 240 -2.26 -1.37 -2.47
N LYS A 241 -3.24 -2.25 -2.70
CA LYS A 241 -3.35 -3.01 -3.95
C LYS A 241 -3.56 -2.08 -5.16
N GLY A 242 -4.40 -1.06 -5.02
CA GLY A 242 -4.63 -0.02 -6.04
C GLY A 242 -3.36 0.74 -6.40
N ILE A 243 -2.52 1.09 -5.41
CA ILE A 243 -1.20 1.71 -5.66
C ILE A 243 -0.30 0.79 -6.49
N ALA A 244 -0.22 -0.50 -6.15
CA ALA A 244 0.57 -1.47 -6.90
C ALA A 244 0.06 -1.64 -8.35
N LEU A 245 -1.25 -1.75 -8.54
CA LEU A 245 -1.89 -1.89 -9.85
C LEU A 245 -1.72 -0.64 -10.72
N LYS A 246 -1.86 0.55 -10.13
CA LYS A 246 -1.60 1.84 -10.79
C LYS A 246 -0.16 1.90 -11.29
N TYR A 247 0.81 1.44 -10.50
CA TYR A 247 2.21 1.38 -10.93
C TYR A 247 2.43 0.41 -12.09
N GLU A 248 1.74 -0.73 -12.12
CA GLU A 248 1.78 -1.70 -13.23
C GLU A 248 0.96 -1.27 -14.47
N GLU A 249 0.35 -0.08 -14.43
CA GLU A 249 -0.56 0.44 -15.47
C GLU A 249 -1.82 -0.42 -15.68
N ASN A 250 -2.18 -1.25 -14.70
CA ASN A 250 -3.49 -1.89 -14.66
C ASN A 250 -4.51 -0.90 -14.07
N TYR A 251 -4.81 0.12 -14.86
CA TYR A 251 -5.60 1.27 -14.42
C TYR A 251 -7.04 0.92 -14.09
N ASN A 252 -7.65 -0.05 -14.79
CA ASN A 252 -9.03 -0.46 -14.52
C ASN A 252 -9.16 -1.01 -13.09
N GLU A 253 -8.37 -2.04 -12.76
CA GLU A 253 -8.42 -2.63 -11.43
C GLU A 253 -7.96 -1.61 -10.36
N ALA A 254 -7.00 -0.73 -10.68
CA ALA A 254 -6.60 0.32 -9.74
C ALA A 254 -7.76 1.26 -9.36
N LEU A 255 -8.55 1.72 -10.35
CA LEU A 255 -9.74 2.56 -10.12
C LEU A 255 -10.77 1.83 -9.25
N GLU A 256 -11.07 0.56 -9.56
CA GLU A 256 -12.01 -0.26 -8.79
C GLU A 256 -11.56 -0.45 -7.34
N ASN A 257 -10.26 -0.67 -7.11
CA ASN A 257 -9.72 -0.84 -5.75
C ASN A 257 -9.77 0.46 -4.95
N PHE A 258 -9.49 1.62 -5.56
CA PHE A 258 -9.64 2.90 -4.85
C PHE A 258 -11.11 3.23 -4.54
N ASP A 259 -12.03 3.00 -5.49
CA ASP A 259 -13.47 3.17 -5.26
C ASP A 259 -13.97 2.26 -4.14
N TYR A 260 -13.55 0.99 -4.14
CA TYR A 260 -13.95 0.05 -3.09
C TYR A 260 -13.39 0.45 -1.71
N ALA A 261 -12.16 0.94 -1.64
CA ALA A 261 -11.59 1.49 -0.40
C ALA A 261 -12.40 2.70 0.12
N CYS A 262 -12.82 3.63 -0.76
CA CYS A 262 -13.69 4.74 -0.39
C CYS A 262 -15.03 4.27 0.20
N ARG A 263 -15.58 3.17 -0.32
CA ARG A 263 -16.88 2.63 0.14
C ARG A 263 -16.77 1.89 1.47
N LEU A 264 -15.62 1.28 1.76
CA LEU A 264 -15.35 0.62 3.04
C LEU A 264 -15.11 1.64 4.17
N ASP A 265 -14.49 2.78 3.87
CA ASP A 265 -14.24 3.85 4.83
C ASP A 265 -14.46 5.24 4.20
N PRO A 266 -15.72 5.74 4.13
CA PRO A 266 -16.04 7.01 3.48
C PRO A 266 -15.35 8.25 4.05
N PRO A 267 -15.10 8.37 5.38
CA PRO A 267 -14.28 9.44 5.93
C PRO A 267 -12.83 9.47 5.43
N TRP A 268 -12.26 8.33 5.03
CA TRP A 268 -10.86 8.23 4.63
C TRP A 268 -10.57 8.90 3.27
N GLN A 269 -9.85 10.02 3.30
CA GLN A 269 -9.65 10.87 2.12
C GLN A 269 -8.60 10.35 1.13
N ALA A 270 -7.66 9.50 1.57
CA ALA A 270 -6.52 9.09 0.76
C ALA A 270 -6.92 8.30 -0.51
N PRO A 271 -7.81 7.29 -0.44
CA PRO A 271 -8.30 6.59 -1.63
C PRO A 271 -9.06 7.52 -2.57
N GLN A 272 -9.92 8.40 -2.06
CA GLN A 272 -10.69 9.34 -2.90
C GLN A 272 -9.77 10.31 -3.64
N THR A 273 -8.71 10.76 -2.97
CA THR A 273 -7.68 11.62 -3.57
C THR A 273 -6.97 10.90 -4.71
N GLU A 274 -6.54 9.65 -4.49
CA GLU A 274 -5.85 8.87 -5.53
C GLU A 274 -6.77 8.46 -6.68
N LEU A 275 -8.04 8.12 -6.40
CA LEU A 275 -9.07 7.87 -7.41
C LEU A 275 -9.25 9.09 -8.32
N THR A 276 -9.47 10.26 -7.72
CA THR A 276 -9.67 11.52 -8.45
C THR A 276 -8.47 11.86 -9.32
N LYS A 277 -7.25 11.76 -8.78
CA LYS A 277 -6.01 12.00 -9.53
C LYS A 277 -5.86 11.01 -10.69
N LEU A 278 -6.16 9.73 -10.47
CA LEU A 278 -6.03 8.70 -11.51
C LEU A 278 -7.04 8.94 -12.64
N VAL A 279 -8.30 9.25 -12.33
CA VAL A 279 -9.31 9.61 -13.34
C VAL A 279 -8.85 10.82 -14.16
N GLN A 280 -8.42 11.90 -13.51
CA GLN A 280 -7.92 13.09 -14.19
C GLN A 280 -6.71 12.78 -15.10
N TYR A 281 -5.77 11.97 -14.61
CA TYR A 281 -4.61 11.54 -15.39
C TYR A 281 -5.01 10.74 -16.63
N LEU A 282 -5.95 9.79 -16.50
CA LEU A 282 -6.40 8.95 -17.61
C LEU A 282 -7.20 9.75 -18.64
N THR A 283 -8.05 10.67 -18.20
CA THR A 283 -8.75 11.61 -19.09
C THR A 283 -7.75 12.47 -19.86
N ALA A 284 -6.77 13.07 -19.17
CA ALA A 284 -5.74 13.88 -19.80
C ALA A 284 -4.88 13.07 -20.78
N THR A 285 -4.55 11.82 -20.45
CA THR A 285 -3.77 10.91 -21.31
C THR A 285 -4.56 10.54 -22.57
N ASN A 286 -5.82 10.17 -22.40
CA ASN A 286 -6.72 9.87 -23.50
C ASN A 286 -6.87 11.06 -24.44
N ASP A 287 -7.08 12.27 -23.90
CA ASP A 287 -7.17 13.50 -24.70
C ASP A 287 -5.86 13.86 -25.39
N LEU A 288 -4.71 13.71 -24.71
CA LEU A 288 -3.39 13.96 -25.29
C LEU A 288 -3.17 13.09 -26.53
N VAL A 289 -3.47 11.78 -26.42
CA VAL A 289 -3.31 10.83 -27.53
C VAL A 289 -4.31 11.12 -28.64
N ARG A 290 -5.62 11.19 -28.31
CA ARG A 290 -6.71 11.39 -29.28
C ARG A 290 -6.58 12.69 -30.06
N THR A 291 -6.13 13.78 -29.42
CA THR A 291 -5.98 15.10 -30.04
C THR A 291 -4.57 15.36 -30.56
N ARG A 292 -3.64 14.41 -30.39
CA ARG A 292 -2.22 14.56 -30.77
C ARG A 292 -1.61 15.84 -30.20
N GLY A 293 -1.82 16.08 -28.90
CA GLY A 293 -1.37 17.29 -28.21
C GLY A 293 -2.07 18.58 -28.67
N LYS A 294 -3.27 18.47 -29.26
CA LYS A 294 -4.03 19.59 -29.86
C LYS A 294 -3.23 20.34 -30.94
N LEU A 295 -2.27 19.69 -31.59
CA LEU A 295 -1.48 20.28 -32.66
C LEU A 295 -2.26 20.25 -34.00
N LYS A 296 -2.13 21.32 -34.79
CA LYS A 296 -2.73 21.39 -36.13
C LYS A 296 -2.09 20.34 -37.06
N ASN A 297 -2.89 19.72 -37.93
CA ASN A 297 -2.43 18.70 -38.89
C ASN A 297 -1.23 19.15 -39.73
N LYS A 298 -1.19 20.42 -40.19
CA LYS A 298 -0.03 20.96 -40.92
C LYS A 298 1.26 20.92 -40.11
N ARG A 299 1.19 21.25 -38.80
CA ARG A 299 2.34 21.20 -37.89
C ARG A 299 2.78 19.76 -37.62
N LEU A 300 1.83 18.86 -37.41
CA LEU A 300 2.12 17.43 -37.25
C LEU A 300 2.83 16.86 -38.49
N ALA A 301 2.33 17.16 -39.69
CA ALA A 301 2.96 16.73 -40.94
C ALA A 301 4.40 17.26 -41.07
N GLN A 302 4.66 18.52 -40.70
CA GLN A 302 6.01 19.09 -40.68
C GLN A 302 6.93 18.41 -39.65
N MET A 303 6.43 18.12 -38.45
CA MET A 303 7.18 17.43 -37.40
C MET A 303 7.59 16.02 -37.87
N VAL A 304 6.64 15.31 -38.48
CA VAL A 304 6.85 13.96 -38.99
C VAL A 304 7.78 13.95 -40.21
N GLN A 305 7.61 14.87 -41.17
CA GLN A 305 8.49 14.99 -42.34
C GLN A 305 9.95 15.31 -41.96
N SER A 306 10.16 15.99 -40.82
CA SER A 306 11.49 16.30 -40.31
C SER A 306 12.10 15.19 -39.42
N LEU A 307 11.47 14.02 -39.31
CA LEU A 307 12.05 12.86 -38.61
C LEU A 307 13.27 12.36 -39.38
N ASP A 308 14.46 12.65 -38.86
CA ASP A 308 15.72 12.14 -39.38
C ASP A 308 16.05 10.78 -38.73
N LYS A 309 16.19 9.72 -39.54
CA LYS A 309 16.56 8.38 -39.07
C LYS A 309 17.94 8.36 -38.40
N LYS A 310 18.80 9.37 -38.59
CA LYS A 310 20.04 9.54 -37.80
C LYS A 310 19.77 9.70 -36.30
N MET A 311 18.57 10.12 -35.91
CA MET A 311 18.15 10.23 -34.50
C MET A 311 17.94 8.88 -33.81
N LEU A 312 17.96 7.76 -34.56
CA LEU A 312 18.10 6.43 -33.99
C LEU A 312 19.44 6.27 -33.25
N GLY A 313 20.45 7.08 -33.58
CA GLY A 313 21.74 7.11 -32.90
C GLY A 313 22.36 5.71 -32.79
N VAL A 314 22.62 5.28 -31.55
CA VAL A 314 23.17 3.94 -31.28
C VAL A 314 22.25 2.81 -31.71
N TYR A 315 20.94 3.02 -31.79
CA TYR A 315 19.96 2.02 -32.24
C TYR A 315 19.77 1.98 -33.76
N GLY A 316 20.62 2.68 -34.52
CA GLY A 316 20.68 2.55 -35.97
C GLY A 316 21.11 1.15 -36.43
N PRO A 317 20.93 0.85 -37.73
CA PRO A 317 21.24 -0.46 -38.29
C PRO A 317 22.73 -0.81 -38.17
N GLY A 318 23.03 -2.09 -38.01
CA GLY A 318 24.40 -2.61 -37.97
C GLY A 318 25.09 -2.55 -36.60
N ASN A 319 24.40 -2.07 -35.56
CA ASN A 319 24.92 -2.09 -34.19
C ASN A 319 24.37 -3.29 -33.41
N PHE A 320 25.20 -3.83 -32.53
CA PHE A 320 24.83 -4.90 -31.61
C PHE A 320 24.54 -4.34 -30.22
N HIS A 321 23.49 -4.84 -29.60
CA HIS A 321 23.03 -4.39 -28.28
C HIS A 321 22.88 -5.55 -27.31
N THR A 322 22.86 -5.20 -26.02
CA THR A 322 22.56 -6.14 -24.95
C THR A 322 21.33 -5.65 -24.19
N PHE A 323 20.31 -6.49 -24.12
CA PHE A 323 19.06 -6.25 -23.41
C PHE A 323 18.82 -7.38 -22.40
N GLY A 324 19.00 -7.09 -21.11
CA GLY A 324 18.93 -8.10 -20.06
C GLY A 324 19.95 -9.21 -20.30
N SER A 325 19.47 -10.46 -20.45
CA SER A 325 20.30 -11.63 -20.75
C SER A 325 20.62 -11.80 -22.24
N ARG A 326 19.91 -11.12 -23.15
CA ARG A 326 20.08 -11.25 -24.60
C ARG A 326 21.25 -10.38 -25.07
N ARG A 327 22.24 -11.01 -25.69
CA ARG A 327 23.42 -10.37 -26.31
C ARG A 327 23.25 -10.31 -27.82
N ASP A 328 24.05 -9.46 -28.46
CA ASP A 328 24.14 -9.31 -29.91
C ASP A 328 22.79 -9.06 -30.60
N VAL A 329 21.91 -8.31 -29.93
CA VAL A 329 20.59 -7.94 -30.45
C VAL A 329 20.76 -6.86 -31.51
N VAL A 330 20.23 -7.13 -32.70
CA VAL A 330 20.11 -6.16 -33.79
C VAL A 330 18.70 -5.59 -33.76
N LEU A 331 18.59 -4.27 -33.84
CA LEU A 331 17.30 -3.58 -33.85
C LEU A 331 16.88 -3.21 -35.27
N GLU A 332 15.63 -3.49 -35.58
CA GLU A 332 14.98 -3.09 -36.81
C GLU A 332 14.02 -1.94 -36.56
N TYR A 333 14.10 -0.91 -37.40
CA TYR A 333 13.16 0.21 -37.33
C TYR A 333 11.74 -0.26 -37.63
N SER A 334 10.80 0.12 -36.77
CA SER A 334 9.37 -0.17 -36.94
C SER A 334 8.55 1.10 -36.74
N ARG A 335 7.41 1.16 -37.41
CA ARG A 335 6.39 2.20 -37.23
C ARG A 335 5.51 1.88 -36.04
N LEU A 336 4.89 2.90 -35.44
CA LEU A 336 4.00 2.77 -34.30
C LEU A 336 2.75 1.93 -34.61
N ASP A 337 2.21 2.04 -35.83
CA ASP A 337 1.07 1.23 -36.29
C ASP A 337 1.42 -0.25 -36.55
N GLY A 338 2.72 -0.59 -36.64
CA GLY A 338 3.22 -1.96 -36.81
C GLY A 338 3.63 -2.67 -35.52
N LEU A 339 3.40 -2.05 -34.36
CA LEU A 339 3.66 -2.67 -33.06
C LEU A 339 2.52 -3.62 -32.66
N ALA A 340 2.88 -4.76 -32.08
CA ALA A 340 1.94 -5.68 -31.44
C ALA A 340 1.79 -5.36 -29.94
N GLU A 341 0.67 -5.76 -29.33
CA GLU A 341 0.50 -5.68 -27.88
C GLU A 341 1.55 -6.54 -27.16
N GLY A 342 2.14 -6.00 -26.09
CA GLY A 342 3.25 -6.58 -25.34
C GLY A 342 4.63 -6.16 -25.85
N ALA A 343 5.63 -6.98 -25.53
CA ALA A 343 7.03 -6.72 -25.86
C ALA A 343 7.29 -6.88 -27.35
N ASN A 344 7.80 -5.83 -28.00
CA ASN A 344 8.22 -5.87 -29.39
C ASN A 344 9.75 -6.03 -29.47
N GLU A 345 10.23 -7.25 -29.20
CA GLU A 345 11.66 -7.58 -29.26
C GLU A 345 12.28 -7.25 -30.61
N ASN A 346 13.56 -6.88 -30.60
CA ASN A 346 14.35 -6.55 -31.79
C ASN A 346 13.81 -5.37 -32.62
N LYS A 347 12.81 -4.63 -32.14
CA LYS A 347 12.28 -3.43 -32.81
C LYS A 347 12.77 -2.15 -32.14
N VAL A 348 12.89 -1.08 -32.91
CA VAL A 348 13.06 0.29 -32.40
C VAL A 348 12.06 1.21 -33.09
N VAL A 349 11.41 2.07 -32.31
CA VAL A 349 10.54 3.12 -32.84
C VAL A 349 11.21 4.47 -32.70
N LEU A 350 10.89 5.39 -33.62
CA LEU A 350 11.32 6.78 -33.60
C LEU A 350 10.10 7.68 -33.81
N GLY A 351 9.85 8.59 -32.87
CA GLY A 351 8.71 9.50 -32.94
C GLY A 351 9.06 10.92 -32.49
N ARG A 352 8.17 11.86 -32.78
CA ARG A 352 8.21 13.25 -32.34
C ARG A 352 7.28 13.46 -31.15
N VAL A 353 7.76 14.13 -30.12
CA VAL A 353 6.93 14.49 -28.96
C VAL A 353 5.90 15.54 -29.36
N VAL A 354 4.62 15.27 -29.11
CA VAL A 354 3.49 16.18 -29.43
C VAL A 354 2.90 16.88 -28.22
N GLY A 355 3.16 16.37 -27.02
CA GLY A 355 2.70 16.95 -25.76
C GLY A 355 3.10 16.09 -24.57
N SER A 356 2.98 16.65 -23.37
CA SER A 356 3.29 15.99 -22.11
C SER A 356 2.20 16.26 -21.06
N ILE A 357 2.07 15.37 -20.10
CA ILE A 357 1.18 15.51 -18.96
C ILE A 357 2.03 15.90 -17.75
N HIS A 358 1.67 17.01 -17.11
CA HIS A 358 2.25 17.35 -15.83
C HIS A 358 1.42 16.67 -14.74
N ASN A 359 1.99 15.68 -14.07
CA ASN A 359 1.38 15.01 -12.94
C ASN A 359 1.94 15.62 -11.64
N GLY A 360 1.07 15.87 -10.65
CA GLY A 360 1.50 16.41 -9.35
C GLY A 360 2.50 15.50 -8.62
N ASN A 361 2.50 14.21 -8.95
CA ASN A 361 3.59 13.29 -8.64
C ASN A 361 4.47 13.13 -9.88
N ALA A 362 5.78 13.37 -9.76
CA ALA A 362 6.74 13.39 -10.87
C ALA A 362 6.91 12.06 -11.65
N VAL A 363 6.17 10.99 -11.29
CA VAL A 363 6.36 9.65 -11.86
C VAL A 363 5.03 8.93 -12.11
N PRO A 364 4.83 8.34 -13.31
CA PRO A 364 5.70 8.43 -14.49
C PRO A 364 5.73 9.84 -15.10
N PHE A 365 6.85 10.17 -15.76
CA PHE A 365 6.86 11.26 -16.73
C PHE A 365 6.13 10.77 -17.98
N THR A 366 5.02 11.41 -18.32
CA THR A 366 4.11 10.96 -19.38
C THR A 366 4.08 11.95 -20.53
N PHE A 367 4.34 11.48 -21.74
CA PHE A 367 4.26 12.28 -22.97
C PHE A 367 3.72 11.44 -24.12
N ALA A 368 3.34 12.08 -25.22
CA ALA A 368 2.88 11.38 -26.42
C ALA A 368 3.83 11.62 -27.58
N ILE A 369 4.03 10.58 -28.39
CA ILE A 369 4.82 10.64 -29.62
C ILE A 369 3.95 10.33 -30.83
N VAL A 370 4.33 10.91 -31.98
CA VAL A 370 3.78 10.62 -33.31
C VAL A 370 4.90 10.24 -34.26
N ASP A 371 4.67 9.31 -35.18
CA ASP A 371 5.63 8.91 -36.20
C ASP A 371 5.08 9.11 -37.62
N GLU A 372 5.74 8.53 -38.63
CA GLU A 372 5.32 8.58 -40.04
C GLU A 372 3.97 7.93 -40.34
N SER A 373 3.45 7.09 -39.45
CA SER A 373 2.10 6.54 -39.57
C SER A 373 1.00 7.52 -39.16
N MET A 374 1.36 8.64 -38.54
CA MET A 374 0.44 9.56 -37.83
C MET A 374 -0.31 8.88 -36.67
N GLU A 375 0.07 7.67 -36.28
CA GLU A 375 -0.36 7.05 -35.03
C GLU A 375 0.24 7.83 -33.86
N CYS A 376 -0.58 8.05 -32.83
CA CYS A 376 -0.16 8.74 -31.62
C CYS A 376 -0.18 7.76 -30.46
N VAL A 377 0.94 7.63 -29.75
CA VAL A 377 1.08 6.68 -28.67
C VAL A 377 1.62 7.40 -27.44
N CYS A 378 1.01 7.11 -26.28
CA CYS A 378 1.50 7.60 -24.99
C CYS A 378 2.80 6.88 -24.62
N VAL A 379 3.72 7.56 -23.94
CA VAL A 379 4.96 6.99 -23.42
C VAL A 379 5.03 7.34 -21.94
N THR A 380 5.09 6.32 -21.09
CA THR A 380 5.26 6.46 -19.64
C THR A 380 6.68 6.09 -19.29
N VAL A 381 7.43 7.03 -18.70
CA VAL A 381 8.82 6.82 -18.31
C VAL A 381 8.95 6.91 -16.81
N TYR A 382 9.32 5.78 -16.20
CA TYR A 382 9.57 5.66 -14.77
C TYR A 382 11.04 5.93 -14.47
N ASN A 383 11.29 6.30 -13.21
CA ASN A 383 12.61 6.63 -12.69
C ASN A 383 13.34 7.77 -13.43
N TRP A 384 12.61 8.69 -14.04
CA TRP A 384 13.17 9.94 -14.54
C TRP A 384 13.16 10.97 -13.40
N ALA A 385 14.29 11.62 -13.17
CA ALA A 385 14.46 12.63 -12.13
C ALA A 385 13.50 13.81 -12.33
N ASP A 386 13.01 14.37 -11.22
CA ASP A 386 12.11 15.51 -11.23
C ASP A 386 12.72 16.72 -11.97
N GLY A 387 11.88 17.48 -12.67
CA GLY A 387 12.30 18.58 -13.54
C GLY A 387 13.09 18.15 -14.80
N ARG A 388 13.04 16.87 -15.17
CA ARG A 388 13.57 16.33 -16.44
C ARG A 388 12.45 15.71 -17.26
N GLY A 389 12.70 15.57 -18.57
CA GLY A 389 11.74 14.99 -19.49
C GLY A 389 12.02 15.40 -20.94
N ALA A 390 11.25 14.85 -21.86
CA ALA A 390 11.23 15.26 -23.25
C ALA A 390 10.25 16.43 -23.46
N ILE A 391 10.55 17.33 -24.40
CA ILE A 391 9.72 18.50 -24.72
C ILE A 391 9.09 18.36 -26.11
N ILE A 392 8.04 19.14 -26.36
CA ILE A 392 7.34 19.16 -27.66
C ILE A 392 8.35 19.44 -28.78
N GLY A 393 8.36 18.57 -29.79
CA GLY A 393 9.28 18.65 -30.92
C GLY A 393 10.51 17.76 -30.81
N ASP A 394 10.87 17.25 -29.63
CA ASP A 394 11.99 16.31 -29.51
C ASP A 394 11.75 15.05 -30.35
N CYS A 395 12.83 14.53 -30.94
CA CYS A 395 12.86 13.17 -31.48
C CYS A 395 13.16 12.19 -30.35
N VAL A 396 12.36 11.14 -30.24
CA VAL A 396 12.53 10.12 -29.21
C VAL A 396 12.64 8.75 -29.87
N ALA A 397 13.74 8.04 -29.61
CA ALA A 397 13.90 6.65 -30.03
C ALA A 397 13.75 5.71 -28.83
N ILE A 398 12.94 4.67 -29.01
CA ILE A 398 12.61 3.68 -27.98
C ILE A 398 12.93 2.28 -28.51
N PRO A 399 13.94 1.59 -27.97
CA PRO A 399 14.23 0.21 -28.31
C PRO A 399 13.27 -0.74 -27.56
N GLU A 400 12.97 -1.86 -28.19
CA GLU A 400 12.13 -2.94 -27.66
C GLU A 400 10.85 -2.45 -26.96
N PRO A 401 10.03 -1.64 -27.65
CA PRO A 401 8.88 -1.00 -27.03
C PRO A 401 7.89 -2.06 -26.51
N ASN A 402 7.48 -1.91 -25.25
CA ASN A 402 6.41 -2.70 -24.68
C ASN A 402 5.09 -1.93 -24.81
N LEU A 403 4.29 -2.28 -25.83
CA LEU A 403 3.03 -1.61 -26.14
C LEU A 403 1.91 -2.18 -25.27
N GLN A 404 1.12 -1.33 -24.65
CA GLN A 404 -0.07 -1.71 -23.90
C GLN A 404 -1.31 -1.00 -24.48
N MET A 405 -2.42 -1.72 -24.52
CA MET A 405 -3.71 -1.17 -24.92
C MET A 405 -4.57 -0.90 -23.69
N HIS A 406 -4.92 0.37 -23.47
CA HIS A 406 -5.72 0.81 -22.34
C HIS A 406 -7.11 1.17 -22.82
N LYS A 407 -8.10 0.37 -22.45
CA LYS A 407 -9.51 0.63 -22.79
C LYS A 407 -10.41 0.37 -21.59
N LEU A 408 -11.21 1.38 -21.24
CA LEU A 408 -12.26 1.26 -20.25
C LEU A 408 -13.44 2.13 -20.67
N ASP A 409 -14.66 1.62 -20.46
CA ASP A 409 -15.88 2.40 -20.53
C ASP A 409 -16.74 2.02 -19.32
N SER A 410 -16.74 2.89 -18.31
CA SER A 410 -17.37 2.63 -17.02
C SER A 410 -17.84 3.92 -16.37
N LYS A 411 -18.58 3.80 -15.25
CA LYS A 411 -18.97 4.96 -14.44
C LYS A 411 -17.77 5.69 -13.82
N LEU A 412 -16.66 4.99 -13.59
CA LEU A 412 -15.46 5.56 -12.96
C LEU A 412 -14.63 6.38 -13.96
N ALA A 413 -14.46 5.86 -15.17
CA ALA A 413 -13.73 6.53 -16.25
C ALA A 413 -14.05 5.92 -17.63
N THR A 414 -13.86 6.74 -18.67
CA THR A 414 -13.88 6.31 -20.08
C THR A 414 -12.59 6.75 -20.75
N TYR A 415 -11.82 5.79 -21.29
CA TYR A 415 -10.58 6.04 -22.03
C TYR A 415 -10.28 4.93 -23.02
N ASN A 416 -9.57 5.28 -24.10
CA ASN A 416 -9.09 4.34 -25.11
C ASN A 416 -7.81 4.88 -25.75
N PHE A 417 -6.65 4.41 -25.27
CA PHE A 417 -5.34 4.84 -25.79
C PHE A 417 -4.31 3.71 -25.74
N LYS A 418 -3.26 3.85 -26.54
CA LYS A 418 -2.07 2.97 -26.48
C LYS A 418 -0.97 3.65 -25.67
N SER A 419 -0.23 2.89 -24.87
CA SER A 419 0.99 3.36 -24.19
C SER A 419 2.20 2.48 -24.51
N ILE A 420 3.40 3.06 -24.41
CA ILE A 420 4.68 2.35 -24.35
C ILE A 420 5.27 2.62 -22.97
N ARG A 421 5.45 1.57 -22.18
CA ARG A 421 6.02 1.67 -20.84
C ARG A 421 7.54 1.54 -20.87
N LEU A 422 8.22 2.47 -20.20
CA LEU A 422 9.66 2.44 -19.98
C LEU A 422 9.97 2.50 -18.48
N ASN A 423 10.54 1.43 -17.95
CA ASN A 423 10.94 1.36 -16.54
C ASN A 423 12.15 2.24 -16.21
N SER A 424 12.92 2.68 -17.22
CA SER A 424 14.10 3.52 -17.02
C SER A 424 14.33 4.45 -18.22
N PRO A 425 14.64 5.73 -17.99
CA PRO A 425 14.98 6.66 -19.07
C PRO A 425 16.30 6.30 -19.77
N MET A 426 17.12 5.39 -19.21
CA MET A 426 18.45 5.06 -19.75
C MET A 426 18.40 4.35 -21.11
N LEU A 427 17.26 3.77 -21.47
CA LEU A 427 17.00 3.16 -22.78
C LEU A 427 16.48 4.17 -23.80
N LEU A 428 16.10 5.36 -23.36
CA LEU A 428 15.56 6.40 -24.22
C LEU A 428 16.70 7.17 -24.91
N LEU A 429 16.57 7.43 -26.21
CA LEU A 429 17.34 8.50 -26.86
C LEU A 429 16.44 9.69 -27.08
N VAL A 430 16.90 10.86 -26.66
CA VAL A 430 16.26 12.15 -26.95
C VAL A 430 17.19 12.92 -27.88
N ASN A 431 16.69 13.25 -29.08
CA ASN A 431 17.45 13.89 -30.16
C ASN A 431 18.76 13.16 -30.48
N GLY A 432 18.70 11.82 -30.55
CA GLY A 432 19.84 10.94 -30.85
C GLY A 432 20.83 10.75 -29.70
N LYS A 433 20.59 11.34 -28.53
CA LYS A 433 21.50 11.26 -27.37
C LYS A 433 20.88 10.47 -26.22
N ARG A 434 21.71 9.67 -25.53
CA ARG A 434 21.29 8.96 -24.33
C ARG A 434 20.94 9.94 -23.21
N VAL A 435 19.90 9.62 -22.45
CA VAL A 435 19.61 10.33 -21.20
C VAL A 435 20.77 10.09 -20.22
N GLY A 436 21.29 11.16 -19.62
CA GLY A 436 22.42 11.09 -18.70
C GLY A 436 22.05 10.36 -17.39
N ARG A 437 22.98 9.58 -16.83
CA ARG A 437 22.77 8.83 -15.57
C ARG A 437 22.33 9.71 -14.39
N ASN A 438 22.72 10.99 -14.40
CA ASN A 438 22.31 11.99 -13.42
C ASN A 438 20.81 12.35 -13.48
N GLN A 439 20.09 11.92 -14.51
CA GLN A 439 18.65 12.08 -14.64
C GLN A 439 17.86 10.82 -14.22
N PHE A 440 18.53 9.79 -13.70
CA PHE A 440 17.87 8.62 -13.14
C PHE A 440 17.56 8.85 -11.65
N ALA A 441 16.32 8.62 -11.22
CA ALA A 441 15.92 8.71 -9.81
C ALA A 441 14.90 7.63 -9.46
N CYS A 442 15.19 6.79 -8.45
CA CYS A 442 14.24 5.78 -7.99
C CYS A 442 13.04 6.41 -7.26
N ILE A 443 11.86 5.86 -7.49
CA ILE A 443 10.62 6.23 -6.77
C ILE A 443 10.66 5.64 -5.36
N ARG A 444 10.22 6.41 -4.37
CA ARG A 444 9.95 5.92 -3.02
C ARG A 444 8.45 5.84 -2.81
N VAL A 445 7.99 4.77 -2.15
CA VAL A 445 6.60 4.61 -1.73
C VAL A 445 6.60 4.19 -0.27
N SER A 446 5.69 4.78 0.51
CA SER A 446 5.33 4.31 1.85
C SER A 446 4.00 3.57 1.75
N SER A 447 3.94 2.32 2.23
CA SER A 447 2.66 1.62 2.44
C SER A 447 1.90 2.29 3.58
N THR A 448 0.60 2.52 3.44
CA THR A 448 -0.26 2.89 4.58
C THR A 448 -0.76 1.63 5.27
N TYR A 449 -0.99 1.72 6.58
CA TYR A 449 -1.70 0.71 7.35
C TYR A 449 -2.45 1.46 8.44
N GLU A 450 -3.77 1.40 8.42
CA GLU A 450 -4.61 1.92 9.49
C GLU A 450 -5.02 0.74 10.37
N ILE A 451 -4.87 0.90 11.69
CA ILE A 451 -5.39 -0.11 12.63
C ILE A 451 -6.90 0.12 12.70
N HIS A 452 -7.66 -0.80 12.10
CA HIS A 452 -9.12 -0.78 12.11
C HIS A 452 -9.71 -1.56 13.30
#